data_AF-A0A6G6YMQ7-F1
#
_entry.id   AF-A0A6G6YMQ7-F1
#
_cell.length_a   1.000
_cell.length_b   1.000
_cell.length_c   1.000
_cell.angle_alpha   90.00
_cell.angle_beta   90.00
_cell.angle_gamma   90.00
#
_symmetry.space_group_name_H-M   'P 1'
#
loop_
_entity.id
_entity.type
_entity.pdbx_description
1 polymer ?
#
loop_
_entity_poly.entity_id
_entity_poly.type
_entity_poly.pdbx_seq_one_letter_code
_entity_poly.pdbx_strand_id
1 'polypeptide(L)'
;MHGPYNTDTERSQAQISEPAFNEHDAASAKVNVTFFKTFAAKTNTTDNLTLMELRERVLNAAAREKGKLPWLKLAIFGKKRTDQNSLRHDANVTQITGIELDYDDEKIAFDHAVNAVKAMCISALIYTSPSHAPDAPRWRILALTSQPLPPEMRAKLVARLDGFLKAKLGAEKIAANESFTLSQAYYYGWVMNKQGLDHRAEVSRFRAEVK
;
A
#
# COMPACT_ATOMS: atom_id res chain seq x y z
N MET A 1 -2.27 -18.42 76.29
CA MET A 1 -1.18 -19.10 75.56
C MET A 1 -1.32 -18.71 74.09
N HIS A 2 -0.40 -17.87 73.61
CA HIS A 2 0.49 -18.15 72.45
C HIS A 2 -0.25 -18.52 71.16
N GLY A 3 -0.11 -17.66 70.14
CA GLY A 3 -0.71 -17.82 68.80
C GLY A 3 -0.19 -19.03 68.01
N PRO A 4 -0.53 -19.09 66.72
CA PRO A 4 0.36 -18.39 65.80
C PRO A 4 -0.33 -17.53 64.74
N TYR A 5 0.46 -16.55 64.30
CA TYR A 5 0.34 -15.81 63.05
C TYR A 5 0.11 -16.74 61.86
N ASN A 6 -0.82 -16.39 60.97
CA ASN A 6 -0.74 -16.81 59.58
C ASN A 6 -0.66 -15.57 58.70
N THR A 7 0.48 -15.43 58.03
CA THR A 7 0.79 -14.40 57.04
C THR A 7 0.44 -14.94 55.67
N ASP A 8 -0.66 -14.48 55.08
CA ASP A 8 -0.86 -14.63 53.63
C ASP A 8 -1.19 -13.27 53.03
N THR A 9 -0.14 -12.69 52.44
CA THR A 9 -0.21 -11.50 51.60
C THR A 9 -0.69 -11.94 50.23
N GLU A 10 -1.99 -11.86 49.98
CA GLU A 10 -2.51 -11.97 48.62
C GLU A 10 -2.07 -10.74 47.80
N ARG A 11 -0.97 -10.90 47.07
CA ARG A 11 -0.63 -10.03 45.96
C ARG A 11 -1.69 -10.22 44.87
N SER A 12 -2.60 -9.26 44.78
CA SER A 12 -3.41 -9.03 43.59
C SER A 12 -2.49 -8.91 42.37
N GLN A 13 -2.44 -9.98 41.56
CA GLN A 13 -1.95 -9.88 40.19
C GLN A 13 -3.06 -9.19 39.40
N ALA A 14 -2.95 -7.87 39.27
CA ALA A 14 -3.67 -7.15 38.23
C ALA A 14 -3.22 -7.74 36.89
N GLN A 15 -4.09 -8.57 36.33
CA GLN A 15 -3.94 -9.17 35.02
C GLN A 15 -4.02 -8.03 34.00
N ILE A 16 -2.85 -7.49 33.64
CA ILE A 16 -2.73 -6.52 32.55
C ILE A 16 -2.99 -7.32 31.29
N SER A 17 -4.24 -7.33 30.83
CA SER A 17 -4.59 -7.96 29.55
C SER A 17 -3.87 -7.20 28.45
N GLU A 18 -2.91 -7.84 27.79
CA GLU A 18 -2.35 -7.34 26.54
C GLU A 18 -3.50 -7.10 25.55
N PRO A 19 -3.53 -5.96 24.82
CA PRO A 19 -4.55 -5.74 23.82
C PRO A 19 -4.38 -6.80 22.74
N ALA A 20 -5.36 -7.70 22.64
CA ALA A 20 -5.47 -8.65 21.54
C ALA A 20 -5.59 -7.86 20.23
N PHE A 21 -4.47 -7.69 19.51
CA PHE A 21 -4.49 -7.23 18.14
C PHE A 21 -5.20 -8.31 17.32
N ASN A 22 -6.48 -8.09 17.05
CA ASN A 22 -7.27 -9.04 16.29
C ASN A 22 -6.74 -9.04 14.84
N GLU A 23 -6.14 -10.15 14.47
CA GLU A 23 -5.42 -10.40 13.20
C GLU A 23 -6.27 -10.10 11.95
N HIS A 24 -7.59 -10.11 12.11
CA HIS A 24 -8.57 -9.77 11.08
C HIS A 24 -8.61 -8.28 10.72
N ASP A 25 -8.18 -7.37 11.60
CA ASP A 25 -8.60 -5.96 11.57
C ASP A 25 -7.84 -5.11 10.54
N ALA A 26 -6.53 -5.34 10.34
CA ALA A 26 -5.73 -4.53 9.42
C ALA A 26 -6.08 -4.75 7.93
N ALA A 27 -6.58 -5.95 7.57
CA ALA A 27 -7.02 -6.25 6.20
C ALA A 27 -8.47 -5.81 5.93
N SER A 28 -9.30 -5.69 6.98
CA SER A 28 -10.66 -5.14 6.92
C SER A 28 -10.73 -3.64 7.14
N ALA A 29 -9.66 -3.01 7.61
CA ALA A 29 -9.57 -1.56 7.74
C ALA A 29 -9.74 -0.92 6.35
N LYS A 30 -10.70 -0.01 6.25
CA LYS A 30 -10.94 0.78 5.04
C LYS A 30 -10.08 2.03 5.08
N VAL A 31 -9.41 2.32 3.98
CA VAL A 31 -8.64 3.55 3.80
C VAL A 31 -9.19 4.36 2.64
N ASN A 32 -9.06 5.68 2.72
CA ASN A 32 -9.42 6.55 1.62
C ASN A 32 -8.43 6.36 0.46
N VAL A 33 -8.97 6.10 -0.74
CA VAL A 33 -8.22 6.04 -1.99
C VAL A 33 -8.79 7.09 -2.93
N THR A 34 -7.92 7.95 -3.47
CA THR A 34 -8.27 8.91 -4.51
C THR A 34 -8.04 8.31 -5.89
N PHE A 35 -9.00 8.51 -6.80
CA PHE A 35 -8.93 8.07 -8.18
C PHE A 35 -8.98 9.25 -9.15
N PHE A 36 -8.21 9.17 -10.23
CA PHE A 36 -8.28 10.11 -11.35
C PHE A 36 -8.62 9.38 -12.63
N LYS A 37 -9.58 9.91 -13.40
CA LYS A 37 -9.98 9.33 -14.68
C LYS A 37 -8.92 9.51 -15.76
N THR A 38 -8.14 10.60 -15.69
CA THR A 38 -7.14 10.96 -16.70
C THR A 38 -5.91 11.56 -16.04
N PHE A 39 -4.80 11.57 -16.78
CA PHE A 39 -3.54 12.20 -16.37
C PHE A 39 -3.71 13.67 -15.96
N ALA A 40 -4.60 14.40 -16.64
CA ALA A 40 -4.85 15.82 -16.38
C ALA A 40 -5.46 16.08 -15.00
N ALA A 41 -6.07 15.07 -14.36
CA ALA A 41 -6.54 15.13 -12.97
C ALA A 41 -7.41 16.36 -12.64
N LYS A 42 -8.25 16.79 -13.60
CA LYS A 42 -9.18 17.93 -13.42
C LYS A 42 -10.25 17.63 -12.37
N THR A 43 -10.64 16.37 -12.26
CA THR A 43 -11.57 15.87 -11.24
C THR A 43 -10.99 14.61 -10.62
N ASN A 44 -11.39 14.33 -9.39
CA ASN A 44 -11.13 13.08 -8.72
C ASN A 44 -12.43 12.50 -8.18
N THR A 45 -12.39 11.22 -7.84
CA THR A 45 -13.36 10.57 -6.95
C THR A 45 -12.59 9.93 -5.81
N THR A 46 -13.27 9.66 -4.70
CA THR A 46 -12.67 8.98 -3.55
C THR A 46 -13.55 7.83 -3.13
N ASP A 47 -12.94 6.81 -2.56
CA ASP A 47 -13.64 5.67 -1.98
C ASP A 47 -12.90 5.18 -0.73
N ASN A 48 -13.61 4.56 0.20
CA ASN A 48 -13.02 3.93 1.39
C ASN A 48 -12.99 2.42 1.18
N LEU A 49 -11.80 1.87 0.91
CA LEU A 49 -11.61 0.49 0.47
C LEU A 49 -10.68 -0.27 1.41
N THR A 50 -11.01 -1.54 1.64
CA THR A 50 -10.09 -2.54 2.17
C THR A 50 -9.05 -2.92 1.11
N LEU A 51 -7.95 -3.57 1.52
CA LEU A 51 -6.97 -4.13 0.56
C LEU A 51 -7.61 -5.15 -0.39
N MET A 52 -8.60 -5.92 0.07
CA MET A 52 -9.29 -6.89 -0.76
C MET A 52 -10.18 -6.20 -1.80
N GLU A 53 -10.98 -5.21 -1.40
CA GLU A 53 -11.79 -4.42 -2.36
C GLU A 53 -10.89 -3.69 -3.37
N LEU A 54 -9.74 -3.17 -2.93
CA LEU A 54 -8.77 -2.54 -3.82
C LEU A 54 -8.13 -3.54 -4.79
N ARG A 55 -7.82 -4.77 -4.34
CA ARG A 55 -7.36 -5.87 -5.21
C ARG A 55 -8.39 -6.18 -6.29
N GLU A 56 -9.64 -6.37 -5.91
CA GLU A 56 -10.72 -6.66 -6.87
C GLU A 56 -10.89 -5.50 -7.85
N ARG A 57 -10.80 -4.25 -7.39
CA ARG A 57 -10.85 -3.08 -8.25
C ARG A 57 -9.69 -3.05 -9.25
N VAL A 58 -8.48 -3.43 -8.83
CA VAL A 58 -7.32 -3.53 -9.72
C VAL A 58 -7.53 -4.60 -10.78
N LEU A 59 -7.92 -5.81 -10.38
CA LEU A 59 -8.12 -6.95 -11.28
C LEU A 59 -9.22 -6.72 -12.32
N ASN A 60 -10.29 -6.03 -11.93
CA ASN A 60 -11.45 -5.78 -12.79
C ASN A 60 -11.29 -4.54 -13.69
N ALA A 61 -10.30 -3.69 -13.45
CA ALA A 61 -10.08 -2.51 -14.28
C ALA A 61 -9.38 -2.88 -15.60
N ALA A 62 -10.07 -2.63 -16.71
CA ALA A 62 -9.53 -2.87 -18.04
C ALA A 62 -9.88 -1.71 -18.98
N ALA A 63 -9.00 -1.45 -19.94
CA ALA A 63 -9.27 -0.52 -21.04
C ALA A 63 -8.56 -0.97 -22.32
N ARG A 64 -9.03 -0.50 -23.49
CA ARG A 64 -8.38 -0.80 -24.78
C ARG A 64 -6.99 -0.17 -24.93
N GLU A 65 -6.71 0.88 -24.17
CA GLU A 65 -5.45 1.63 -24.23
C GLU A 65 -5.01 2.02 -22.82
N LYS A 66 -3.69 2.00 -22.57
CA LYS A 66 -3.11 2.39 -21.27
C LYS A 66 -3.55 3.79 -20.83
N GLY A 67 -3.60 4.75 -21.76
CA GLY A 67 -4.01 6.13 -21.47
C GLY A 67 -5.46 6.31 -21.01
N LYS A 68 -6.28 5.26 -21.13
CA LYS A 68 -7.68 5.22 -20.69
C LYS A 68 -7.87 4.49 -19.37
N LEU A 69 -6.80 3.88 -18.83
CA LEU A 69 -6.86 3.27 -17.51
C LEU A 69 -6.99 4.35 -16.42
N PRO A 70 -7.72 4.05 -15.35
CA PRO A 70 -7.80 4.93 -14.20
C PRO A 70 -6.46 4.99 -13.46
N TRP A 71 -6.29 6.07 -12.71
CA TRP A 71 -5.17 6.27 -11.81
C TRP A 71 -5.64 6.16 -10.37
N LEU A 72 -4.79 5.64 -9.48
CA LEU A 72 -5.04 5.60 -8.05
C LEU A 72 -3.96 6.34 -7.26
N LYS A 73 -4.33 6.82 -6.08
CA LYS A 73 -3.44 7.45 -5.09
C LYS A 73 -3.96 7.21 -3.67
N LEU A 74 -3.09 6.77 -2.76
CA LEU A 74 -3.29 6.67 -1.32
C LEU A 74 -3.03 8.01 -0.63
N ALA A 75 -3.75 9.04 -1.05
CA ALA A 75 -3.66 10.37 -0.47
C ALA A 75 -4.99 11.10 -0.63
N ILE A 76 -5.21 12.07 0.25
CA ILE A 76 -6.34 12.98 0.22
C ILE A 76 -5.87 14.29 -0.40
N PHE A 77 -6.66 14.80 -1.35
CA PHE A 77 -6.39 16.06 -2.02
C PHE A 77 -7.38 17.13 -1.54
N GLY A 78 -6.90 18.35 -1.38
CA GLY A 78 -7.71 19.54 -1.19
C GLY A 78 -8.35 20.02 -2.49
N LYS A 79 -8.74 21.30 -2.49
CA LYS A 79 -9.41 21.96 -3.62
C LYS A 79 -8.48 22.88 -4.43
N LYS A 80 -7.20 22.97 -4.07
CA LYS A 80 -6.21 23.82 -4.77
C LYS A 80 -5.89 23.20 -6.12
N ARG A 81 -5.82 24.04 -7.15
CA ARG A 81 -5.53 23.64 -8.52
C ARG A 81 -4.28 24.34 -9.01
N THR A 82 -3.56 23.70 -9.92
CA THR A 82 -2.53 24.38 -10.72
C THR A 82 -3.17 25.29 -11.78
N ASP A 83 -2.36 26.11 -12.45
CA ASP A 83 -2.81 26.95 -13.57
C ASP A 83 -3.37 26.11 -14.73
N GLN A 84 -2.89 24.89 -14.92
CA GLN A 84 -3.40 23.92 -15.89
C GLN A 84 -4.65 23.18 -15.38
N ASN A 85 -5.26 23.64 -14.28
CA ASN A 85 -6.49 23.12 -13.69
C ASN A 85 -6.37 21.67 -13.17
N SER A 86 -5.17 21.24 -12.74
CA SER A 86 -4.95 19.91 -12.16
C SER A 86 -5.11 19.94 -10.63
N LEU A 87 -5.79 18.95 -10.06
CA LEU A 87 -5.82 18.71 -8.60
C LEU A 87 -4.59 17.92 -8.13
N ARG A 88 -3.91 17.23 -9.04
CA ARG A 88 -2.80 16.31 -8.74
C ARG A 88 -1.48 17.06 -8.72
N HIS A 89 -1.24 17.77 -7.63
CA HIS A 89 0.03 18.43 -7.36
C HIS A 89 0.33 18.44 -5.85
N ASP A 90 1.61 18.51 -5.49
CA ASP A 90 2.08 18.26 -4.12
C ASP A 90 1.45 19.21 -3.09
N ALA A 91 1.40 20.50 -3.41
CA ALA A 91 0.78 21.51 -2.53
C ALA A 91 -0.74 21.35 -2.35
N ASN A 92 -1.40 20.42 -3.05
CA ASN A 92 -2.80 20.08 -2.84
C ASN A 92 -3.00 18.76 -2.07
N VAL A 93 -1.94 18.03 -1.74
CA VAL A 93 -2.06 16.84 -0.89
C VAL A 93 -2.16 17.28 0.57
N THR A 94 -3.23 16.89 1.26
CA THR A 94 -3.47 17.27 2.66
C THR A 94 -3.04 16.17 3.63
N GLN A 95 -3.21 14.90 3.25
CA GLN A 95 -2.86 13.73 4.04
C GLN A 95 -2.49 12.57 3.12
N ILE A 96 -1.67 11.64 3.60
CA ILE A 96 -1.48 10.32 2.98
C ILE A 96 -2.27 9.27 3.77
N THR A 97 -2.80 8.27 3.08
CA THR A 97 -3.49 7.10 3.68
C THR A 97 -2.73 5.80 3.44
N GLY A 98 -1.54 5.93 2.85
CA GLY A 98 -0.63 4.86 2.51
C GLY A 98 0.46 5.38 1.60
N ILE A 99 1.27 4.46 1.09
CA ILE A 99 2.33 4.74 0.12
C ILE A 99 2.25 3.78 -1.05
N GLU A 100 2.67 4.27 -2.21
CA GLU A 100 2.87 3.48 -3.40
C GLU A 100 4.36 3.46 -3.74
N LEU A 101 4.83 2.25 -4.07
CA LEU A 101 6.16 2.03 -4.65
C LEU A 101 5.96 1.47 -6.06
N ASP A 102 6.62 2.08 -7.04
CA ASP A 102 6.65 1.64 -8.42
C ASP A 102 8.01 1.01 -8.74
N TYR A 103 7.98 -0.17 -9.34
CA TYR A 103 9.15 -0.88 -9.84
C TYR A 103 9.08 -0.98 -11.37
N ASP A 104 10.11 -0.47 -12.03
CA ASP A 104 10.20 -0.41 -13.49
C ASP A 104 11.50 -0.98 -14.06
N ASP A 105 12.40 -1.53 -13.22
CA ASP A 105 13.75 -1.93 -13.65
C ASP A 105 13.79 -3.29 -14.38
N GLU A 106 12.64 -3.95 -14.55
CA GLU A 106 12.45 -5.13 -15.44
C GLU A 106 13.32 -6.35 -15.14
N LYS A 107 13.91 -6.45 -13.93
CA LYS A 107 14.80 -7.56 -13.54
C LYS A 107 14.19 -8.47 -12.48
N ILE A 108 13.29 -7.97 -11.65
CA ILE A 108 12.76 -8.68 -10.49
C ILE A 108 11.35 -9.14 -10.80
N ALA A 109 11.18 -10.45 -10.85
CA ALA A 109 9.89 -11.10 -11.05
C ALA A 109 8.88 -10.71 -9.98
N PHE A 110 7.59 -10.70 -10.36
CA PHE A 110 6.48 -10.35 -9.47
C PHE A 110 6.44 -11.23 -8.20
N ASP A 111 6.68 -12.53 -8.34
CA ASP A 111 6.65 -13.47 -7.21
C ASP A 111 7.71 -13.17 -6.15
N HIS A 112 8.89 -12.70 -6.58
CA HIS A 112 9.93 -12.28 -5.64
C HIS A 112 9.50 -11.04 -4.86
N ALA A 113 8.84 -10.08 -5.52
CA ALA A 113 8.28 -8.90 -4.84
C ALA A 113 7.20 -9.29 -3.82
N VAL A 114 6.28 -10.18 -4.19
CA VAL A 114 5.25 -10.72 -3.28
C VAL A 114 5.90 -11.37 -2.05
N ASN A 115 6.87 -12.25 -2.25
CA ASN A 115 7.54 -12.96 -1.17
C ASN A 115 8.33 -12.01 -0.26
N ALA A 116 8.97 -11.00 -0.83
CA ALA A 116 9.68 -9.98 -0.07
C ALA A 116 8.71 -9.18 0.82
N VAL A 117 7.58 -8.71 0.28
CA VAL A 117 6.59 -7.97 1.07
C VAL A 117 5.95 -8.84 2.15
N LYS A 118 5.64 -10.11 1.87
CA LYS A 118 5.17 -11.06 2.90
C LYS A 118 6.17 -11.19 4.05
N ALA A 119 7.46 -11.25 3.75
CA ALA A 119 8.53 -11.30 4.76
C ALA A 119 8.70 -10.01 5.58
N MET A 120 8.15 -8.87 5.11
CA MET A 120 8.12 -7.61 5.86
C MET A 120 6.99 -7.59 6.91
N CYS A 121 6.07 -8.56 6.89
CA CYS A 121 4.98 -8.66 7.86
C CYS A 121 4.05 -7.43 7.88
N ILE A 122 3.87 -6.75 6.73
CA ILE A 122 2.93 -5.64 6.58
C ILE A 122 1.73 -6.02 5.72
N SER A 123 0.62 -5.30 5.91
CA SER A 123 -0.55 -5.38 5.04
C SER A 123 -0.35 -4.50 3.81
N ALA A 124 -0.20 -5.12 2.64
CA ALA A 124 -0.02 -4.40 1.38
C ALA A 124 -0.60 -5.18 0.18
N LEU A 125 -1.00 -4.44 -0.86
CA LEU A 125 -1.38 -4.98 -2.16
C LEU A 125 -0.21 -4.84 -3.14
N ILE A 126 0.20 -5.95 -3.75
CA ILE A 126 1.21 -6.00 -4.80
C ILE A 126 0.49 -6.33 -6.10
N TYR A 127 0.71 -5.56 -7.18
CA TYR A 127 0.05 -5.83 -8.47
C TYR A 127 0.95 -5.50 -9.67
N THR A 128 0.73 -6.20 -10.79
CA THR A 128 1.46 -5.93 -12.02
C THR A 128 1.00 -4.63 -12.66
N SER A 129 1.95 -3.83 -13.18
CA SER A 129 1.60 -2.60 -13.89
C SER A 129 0.93 -2.91 -15.23
N PRO A 130 0.18 -1.98 -15.86
CA PRO A 130 -0.36 -2.20 -17.20
C PRO A 130 0.70 -2.50 -18.28
N SER A 131 1.94 -2.08 -18.03
CA SER A 131 3.09 -2.30 -18.90
C SER A 131 3.92 -3.53 -18.52
N HIS A 132 3.52 -4.32 -17.53
CA HIS A 132 4.19 -5.56 -17.14
C HIS A 132 4.18 -6.60 -18.25
N ALA A 133 5.31 -7.27 -18.46
CA ALA A 133 5.36 -8.55 -19.19
C ALA A 133 6.25 -9.53 -18.41
N PRO A 134 6.11 -10.85 -18.60
CA PRO A 134 6.93 -11.83 -17.89
C PRO A 134 8.44 -11.65 -18.08
N ASP A 135 8.86 -11.21 -19.26
CA ASP A 135 10.25 -10.90 -19.64
C ASP A 135 10.67 -9.45 -19.32
N ALA A 136 9.71 -8.59 -19.02
CA ALA A 136 9.91 -7.20 -18.61
C ALA A 136 9.04 -6.87 -17.38
N PRO A 137 9.34 -7.46 -16.21
CA PRO A 137 8.48 -7.37 -15.03
C PRO A 137 8.45 -5.95 -14.48
N ARG A 138 7.25 -5.37 -14.45
CA ARG A 138 6.96 -4.08 -13.81
C ARG A 138 5.80 -4.23 -12.84
N TRP A 139 5.96 -3.78 -11.60
CA TRP A 139 4.96 -4.02 -10.55
C TRP A 139 4.91 -2.87 -9.55
N ARG A 140 3.84 -2.84 -8.76
CA ARG A 140 3.56 -1.81 -7.77
C ARG A 140 3.20 -2.42 -6.44
N ILE A 141 3.54 -1.72 -5.37
CA ILE A 141 3.15 -2.06 -4.00
C ILE A 141 2.33 -0.89 -3.45
N LEU A 142 1.17 -1.19 -2.87
CA LEU A 142 0.33 -0.27 -2.11
C LEU A 142 0.36 -0.71 -0.65
N ALA A 143 1.08 0.02 0.20
CA ALA A 143 1.15 -0.24 1.63
C ALA A 143 0.32 0.80 2.38
N LEU A 144 -0.68 0.35 3.12
CA LEU A 144 -1.60 1.25 3.82
C LEU A 144 -1.00 1.75 5.14
N THR A 145 -1.40 2.95 5.56
CA THR A 145 -1.16 3.41 6.93
C THR A 145 -2.37 3.09 7.80
N SER A 146 -2.17 2.81 9.09
CA SER A 146 -3.27 2.53 10.03
C SER A 146 -4.18 3.73 10.30
N GLN A 147 -3.68 4.94 10.02
CA GLN A 147 -4.42 6.19 10.09
C GLN A 147 -3.88 7.17 9.03
N PRO A 148 -4.64 8.21 8.64
CA PRO A 148 -4.11 9.28 7.81
C PRO A 148 -2.90 9.94 8.47
N LEU A 149 -1.84 10.16 7.69
CA LEU A 149 -0.60 10.79 8.14
C LEU A 149 -0.34 12.10 7.36
N PRO A 150 0.47 13.02 7.91
CA PRO A 150 0.77 14.25 7.21
C PRO A 150 1.71 13.99 6.00
N PRO A 151 1.66 14.84 4.96
CA PRO A 151 2.31 14.58 3.67
C PRO A 151 3.82 14.29 3.74
N GLU A 152 4.53 14.94 4.66
CA GLU A 152 5.97 14.80 4.87
C GLU A 152 6.40 13.38 5.31
N MET A 153 5.45 12.56 5.80
CA MET A 153 5.74 11.17 6.17
C MET A 153 5.97 10.27 4.96
N ARG A 154 5.49 10.67 3.77
CA ARG A 154 5.51 9.82 2.58
C ARG A 154 6.92 9.37 2.21
N ALA A 155 7.85 10.31 2.05
CA ALA A 155 9.22 9.99 1.63
C ALA A 155 9.92 9.05 2.62
N LYS A 156 9.69 9.25 3.93
CA LYS A 156 10.25 8.40 4.99
C LYS A 156 9.70 6.97 4.92
N LEU A 157 8.40 6.81 4.70
CA LEU A 157 7.76 5.50 4.61
C LEU A 157 8.15 4.77 3.31
N VAL A 158 8.21 5.47 2.18
CA VAL A 158 8.69 4.90 0.91
C VAL A 158 10.15 4.44 1.06
N ALA A 159 11.01 5.26 1.68
CA ALA A 159 12.41 4.88 1.92
C ALA A 159 12.55 3.63 2.82
N ARG A 160 11.67 3.46 3.83
CA ARG A 160 11.65 2.25 4.68
C ARG A 160 11.28 1.01 3.88
N LEU A 161 10.22 1.09 3.07
CA LEU A 161 9.81 -0.03 2.21
C LEU A 161 10.88 -0.35 1.16
N ASP A 162 11.40 0.65 0.47
CA ASP A 162 12.46 0.52 -0.53
C ASP A 162 13.72 -0.11 0.07
N GLY A 163 14.20 0.39 1.21
CA GLY A 163 15.38 -0.14 1.90
C GLY A 163 15.22 -1.60 2.32
N PHE A 164 14.05 -1.97 2.86
CA PHE A 164 13.76 -3.36 3.21
C PHE A 164 13.78 -4.26 1.95
N LEU A 165 13.12 -3.84 0.88
CA LEU A 165 13.06 -4.60 -0.37
C LEU A 165 14.45 -4.78 -1.00
N LYS A 166 15.27 -3.72 -1.03
CA LYS A 166 16.66 -3.79 -1.51
C LYS A 166 17.47 -4.84 -0.75
N ALA A 167 17.40 -4.82 0.58
CA ALA A 167 18.09 -5.81 1.42
C ALA A 167 17.54 -7.23 1.20
N LYS A 168 16.21 -7.38 1.14
CA LYS A 168 15.56 -8.69 1.00
C LYS A 168 15.75 -9.33 -0.38
N LEU A 169 15.85 -8.51 -1.43
CA LEU A 169 15.98 -8.95 -2.82
C LEU A 169 17.42 -8.91 -3.32
N GLY A 170 18.37 -8.40 -2.52
CA GLY A 170 19.77 -8.24 -2.93
C GLY A 170 19.95 -7.29 -4.13
N ALA A 171 19.16 -6.22 -4.18
CA ALA A 171 19.13 -5.29 -5.31
C ALA A 171 19.53 -3.88 -4.89
N GLU A 172 20.28 -3.17 -5.75
CA GLU A 172 20.68 -1.78 -5.50
C GLU A 172 19.55 -0.78 -5.78
N LYS A 173 18.66 -1.12 -6.71
CA LYS A 173 17.53 -0.29 -7.15
C LYS A 173 16.23 -1.09 -7.11
N ILE A 174 15.23 -0.54 -6.42
CA ILE A 174 13.87 -1.07 -6.36
C ILE A 174 12.87 0.04 -6.72
N ALA A 175 12.72 1.06 -5.87
CA ALA A 175 11.78 2.15 -6.14
C ALA A 175 12.25 3.03 -7.31
N ALA A 176 11.39 3.24 -8.30
CA ALA A 176 11.55 4.29 -9.30
C ALA A 176 11.44 5.68 -8.62
N ASN A 177 12.05 6.71 -9.21
CA ASN A 177 12.11 8.07 -8.62
C ASN A 177 10.71 8.66 -8.38
N GLU A 178 9.78 8.37 -9.28
CA GLU A 178 8.36 8.73 -9.21
C GLU A 178 7.72 8.26 -7.90
N SER A 179 8.22 7.16 -7.32
CA SER A 179 7.79 6.63 -6.03
C SER A 179 8.03 7.61 -4.88
N PHE A 180 8.85 8.65 -5.04
CA PHE A 180 9.09 9.68 -4.02
C PHE A 180 8.28 10.95 -4.23
N THR A 181 7.68 11.16 -5.40
CA THR A 181 6.83 12.33 -5.68
C THR A 181 5.49 12.22 -4.94
N LEU A 182 5.14 13.26 -4.17
CA LEU A 182 4.02 13.22 -3.24
C LEU A 182 2.67 13.02 -3.94
N SER A 183 2.40 13.80 -4.97
CA SER A 183 1.16 13.74 -5.76
C SER A 183 1.21 12.76 -6.93
N GLN A 184 2.28 12.00 -7.12
CA GLN A 184 2.34 11.01 -8.19
C GLN A 184 1.32 9.91 -7.93
N ALA A 185 0.38 9.76 -8.87
CA ALA A 185 -0.61 8.69 -8.93
C ALA A 185 -0.15 7.67 -9.98
N TYR A 186 -0.76 6.49 -9.98
CA TYR A 186 -0.35 5.41 -10.90
C TYR A 186 -1.53 4.79 -11.62
N TYR A 187 -1.34 4.48 -12.90
CA TYR A 187 -2.27 3.62 -13.63
C TYR A 187 -2.42 2.26 -12.93
N TYR A 188 -3.64 1.74 -12.93
CA TYR A 188 -3.94 0.39 -12.50
C TYR A 188 -4.88 -0.33 -13.48
N GLY A 189 -4.95 -1.65 -13.36
CA GLY A 189 -5.66 -2.50 -14.30
C GLY A 189 -4.80 -2.95 -15.48
N TRP A 190 -5.45 -3.40 -16.56
CA TRP A 190 -4.79 -4.02 -17.70
C TRP A 190 -5.32 -3.55 -19.05
N VAL A 191 -4.48 -3.71 -20.09
CA VAL A 191 -4.84 -3.33 -21.46
C VAL A 191 -5.47 -4.52 -22.17
N MET A 192 -6.69 -4.33 -22.68
CA MET A 192 -7.43 -5.35 -23.43
C MET A 192 -6.62 -5.80 -24.65
N ASN A 193 -6.70 -7.09 -24.96
CA ASN A 193 -6.03 -7.72 -26.11
C ASN A 193 -4.50 -7.65 -26.10
N LYS A 194 -3.87 -7.36 -24.95
CA LYS A 194 -2.43 -7.47 -24.80
C LYS A 194 -2.01 -8.94 -24.92
N GLN A 195 -1.16 -9.24 -25.91
CA GLN A 195 -0.55 -10.57 -26.03
C GLN A 195 0.32 -10.86 -24.79
N GLY A 196 0.30 -12.11 -24.31
CA GLY A 196 1.05 -12.49 -23.10
C GLY A 196 0.60 -11.75 -21.84
N LEU A 197 -0.71 -11.50 -21.70
CA LEU A 197 -1.27 -10.84 -20.53
C LEU A 197 -0.96 -11.64 -19.25
N ASP A 198 -0.15 -11.05 -18.38
CA ASP A 198 0.10 -11.52 -17.01
C ASP A 198 -0.34 -10.44 -16.01
N HIS A 199 -1.67 -10.28 -15.87
CA HIS A 199 -2.25 -9.32 -14.93
C HIS A 199 -2.55 -10.00 -13.59
N ARG A 200 -1.83 -9.58 -12.54
CA ARG A 200 -1.86 -10.22 -11.22
C ARG A 200 -1.96 -9.18 -10.13
N ALA A 201 -2.60 -9.55 -9.03
CA ALA A 201 -2.72 -8.76 -7.82
C ALA A 201 -2.82 -9.67 -6.59
N GLU A 202 -1.96 -9.45 -5.59
CA GLU A 202 -1.84 -10.24 -4.37
C GLU A 202 -1.83 -9.35 -3.13
N VAL A 203 -2.57 -9.77 -2.10
CA VAL A 203 -2.56 -9.11 -0.79
C VAL A 203 -1.62 -9.88 0.13
N SER A 204 -0.63 -9.19 0.66
CA SER A 204 0.13 -9.63 1.83
C SER A 204 -0.67 -9.30 3.09
N ARG A 205 -0.79 -10.27 4.00
CA ARG A 205 -1.40 -10.08 5.32
C ARG A 205 -0.39 -10.45 6.38
N PHE A 206 -0.37 -9.68 7.47
CA PHE A 206 0.24 -10.14 8.70
C PHE A 206 -0.52 -11.38 9.18
N ARG A 207 0.19 -12.50 9.37
CA ARG A 207 -0.30 -13.59 10.19
C ARG A 207 0.55 -13.63 11.47
N ALA A 208 -0.05 -13.31 12.60
CA ALA A 208 0.50 -13.68 13.90
C ALA A 208 0.41 -15.19 14.02
N GLU A 209 1.54 -15.89 13.96
CA GLU A 209 1.55 -17.29 14.36
C GLU A 209 1.14 -17.38 15.83
N VAL A 210 -0.06 -17.92 16.08
CA VAL A 210 -0.46 -18.38 17.41
C VAL A 210 0.42 -19.61 17.68
N LYS A 211 1.45 -19.43 18.53
CA LYS A 211 2.22 -20.54 19.08
C LYS A 211 1.48 -21.20 20.23
#